data_AF-A0A2D9EW75-F1
#
_entry.id   AF-A0A2D9EW75-F1
#
_cell.length_a   1.000
_cell.length_b   1.000
_cell.length_c   1.000
_cell.angle_alpha   90.00
_cell.angle_beta   90.00
_cell.angle_gamma   90.00
#
_symmetry.space_group_name_H-M   'P 1'
#
loop_
_entity.id
_entity.type
_entity.pdbx_description
1 polymer ?
#
loop_
_entity_poly.entity_id
_entity_poly.type
_entity_poly.pdbx_seq_one_letter_code
_entity_poly.pdbx_strand_id
1 'polypeptide(L)'
;KGPQDPNEEADNILVHPDVRRMLLEAKVNNEGCRALAAWTGILLDQMHSDDPDEAELATALVALFTPIVKAHFTDVACETASTCMQVMGGAGYCTEYGVEQFYRDVRISKIWEGTNGIQALDLAGRKITQSMGKNLRYLMWPLTEFIEENRDIPEMSEFNKPLHQGVRGLQQLTLLMIAEGQANPHFLASGATDYCRYFGNVLLAYMWAKMAKISIEKIGDPFYDAKLASARFFFKRIFPETVSLAAKIQSGHKTVMEFPTEMF
;
A
#
# COMPACT_ATOMS: atom_id res chain seq x y z
N LYS A 1 -1.12 -21.86 29.02
CA LYS A 1 -1.44 -20.98 30.17
C LYS A 1 -0.38 -21.22 31.22
N GLY A 2 0.24 -20.16 31.73
CA GLY A 2 1.46 -20.19 32.54
C GLY A 2 2.61 -19.44 31.85
N PRO A 3 3.60 -18.97 32.62
CA PRO A 3 4.76 -18.26 32.09
C PRO A 3 5.44 -19.09 31.00
N GLN A 4 5.78 -18.44 29.89
CA GLN A 4 6.52 -19.04 28.77
C GLN A 4 8.02 -19.02 29.03
N ASP A 5 8.53 -18.01 29.74
CA ASP A 5 9.90 -17.96 30.22
C ASP A 5 9.94 -18.05 31.75
N PRO A 6 10.21 -19.24 32.33
CA PRO A 6 10.24 -19.41 33.77
C PRO A 6 11.47 -18.76 34.44
N ASN A 7 12.44 -18.24 33.68
CA ASN A 7 13.66 -17.63 34.22
C ASN A 7 13.56 -16.10 34.37
N GLU A 8 12.51 -15.48 33.84
CA GLU A 8 12.30 -14.02 33.88
C GLU A 8 11.15 -13.65 34.82
N GLU A 9 11.16 -12.41 35.35
CA GLU A 9 10.10 -11.91 36.23
C GLU A 9 8.74 -11.84 35.52
N ALA A 10 8.75 -11.61 34.21
CA ALA A 10 7.56 -11.59 33.37
C ALA A 10 7.91 -12.06 31.95
N ASP A 11 6.93 -12.69 31.29
CA ASP A 11 7.05 -13.03 29.88
C ASP A 11 7.23 -11.77 29.03
N ASN A 12 8.10 -11.85 28.02
CA ASN A 12 8.16 -10.83 26.99
C ASN A 12 6.77 -10.67 26.33
N ILE A 13 6.28 -9.44 26.17
CA ILE A 13 4.95 -9.14 25.60
C ILE A 13 4.70 -9.74 24.20
N LEU A 14 5.76 -10.18 23.50
CA LEU A 14 5.67 -11.00 22.30
C LEU A 14 4.97 -12.35 22.51
N VAL A 15 4.70 -12.80 23.74
CA VAL A 15 3.80 -13.95 23.97
C VAL A 15 2.35 -13.63 23.57
N HIS A 16 1.97 -12.35 23.50
CA HIS A 16 0.61 -11.93 23.15
C HIS A 16 0.40 -11.84 21.63
N PRO A 17 -0.64 -12.52 21.09
CA PRO A 17 -0.92 -12.49 19.65
C PRO A 17 -1.16 -11.08 19.09
N ASP A 18 -1.80 -10.21 19.87
CA ASP A 18 -2.11 -8.85 19.41
C ASP A 18 -0.86 -7.97 19.28
N VAL A 19 0.10 -8.10 20.21
CA VAL A 19 1.40 -7.43 20.11
C VAL A 19 2.16 -7.91 18.87
N ARG A 20 2.17 -9.22 18.60
CA ARG A 20 2.75 -9.77 17.36
C ARG A 20 2.07 -9.21 16.13
N ARG A 21 0.74 -9.13 16.11
CA ARG A 21 -0.03 -8.57 14.99
C ARG A 21 0.39 -7.13 14.73
N MET A 22 0.41 -6.27 15.76
CA MET A 22 0.80 -4.86 15.66
C MET A 22 2.23 -4.68 15.13
N LEU A 23 3.19 -5.44 15.67
CA LEU A 23 4.59 -5.38 15.23
C LEU A 23 4.78 -5.92 13.81
N LEU A 24 4.05 -6.96 13.42
CA LEU A 24 4.07 -7.48 12.06
C LEU A 24 3.44 -6.50 11.07
N GLU A 25 2.32 -5.86 11.41
CA GLU A 25 1.73 -4.78 10.60
C GLU A 25 2.74 -3.66 10.36
N ALA A 26 3.40 -3.16 11.42
CA ALA A 26 4.43 -2.14 11.32
C ALA A 26 5.61 -2.57 10.43
N LYS A 27 6.15 -3.77 10.65
CA LYS A 27 7.26 -4.33 9.88
C LYS A 27 6.91 -4.47 8.40
N VAL A 28 5.77 -5.09 8.11
CA VAL A 28 5.34 -5.42 6.75
C VAL A 28 5.02 -4.16 5.94
N ASN A 29 4.37 -3.18 6.56
CA ASN A 29 4.12 -1.90 5.90
C ASN A 29 5.42 -1.15 5.61
N ASN A 30 6.34 -1.08 6.59
CA ASN A 30 7.62 -0.41 6.42
C ASN A 30 8.46 -1.05 5.29
N GLU A 31 8.59 -2.37 5.30
CA GLU A 31 9.38 -3.08 4.29
C GLU A 31 8.73 -3.04 2.89
N GLY A 32 7.41 -3.14 2.81
CA GLY A 32 6.68 -3.00 1.53
C GLY A 32 6.81 -1.59 0.94
N CYS A 33 6.63 -0.55 1.77
CA CYS A 33 6.84 0.83 1.36
C CYS A 33 8.29 1.08 0.92
N ARG A 34 9.27 0.53 1.65
CA ARG A 34 10.68 0.65 1.27
C ARG A 34 10.98 0.01 -0.09
N ALA A 35 10.41 -1.15 -0.39
CA ALA A 35 10.58 -1.80 -1.69
C ALA A 35 9.99 -0.94 -2.82
N LEU A 36 8.79 -0.38 -2.64
CA LEU A 36 8.19 0.51 -3.62
C LEU A 36 8.95 1.85 -3.75
N ALA A 37 9.47 2.38 -2.64
CA ALA A 37 10.32 3.58 -2.64
C ALA A 37 11.60 3.35 -3.45
N ALA A 38 12.26 2.21 -3.25
CA ALA A 38 13.46 1.85 -4.01
C ALA A 38 13.16 1.71 -5.50
N TRP A 39 12.03 1.07 -5.87
CA TRP A 39 11.63 0.99 -7.26
C TRP A 39 11.31 2.37 -7.86
N THR A 40 10.62 3.23 -7.11
CA THR A 40 10.36 4.61 -7.53
C THR A 40 11.65 5.41 -7.72
N GLY A 41 12.64 5.21 -6.83
CA GLY A 41 13.98 5.82 -6.96
C GLY A 41 14.70 5.39 -8.23
N ILE A 42 14.70 4.09 -8.54
CA ILE A 42 15.27 3.56 -9.79
C ILE A 42 14.57 4.20 -10.99
N LEU A 43 13.23 4.29 -10.98
CA LEU A 43 12.48 4.91 -12.06
C LEU A 43 12.80 6.39 -12.24
N LEU A 44 13.06 7.14 -11.15
CA LEU A 44 13.46 8.55 -11.24
C LEU A 44 14.79 8.73 -11.99
N ASP A 45 15.74 7.81 -11.82
CA ASP A 45 16.98 7.82 -12.58
C ASP A 45 16.73 7.40 -14.04
N GLN A 46 15.95 6.34 -14.26
CA GLN A 46 15.61 5.82 -15.59
C GLN A 46 14.84 6.80 -16.47
N MET A 47 14.09 7.75 -15.88
CA MET A 47 13.46 8.86 -16.62
C MET A 47 14.46 9.70 -17.44
N HIS A 48 15.73 9.67 -17.07
CA HIS A 48 16.82 10.39 -17.74
C HIS A 48 17.71 9.45 -18.57
N SER A 49 17.26 8.22 -18.85
CA SER A 49 17.97 7.28 -19.71
C SER A 49 18.13 7.81 -21.14
N ASP A 50 19.23 7.46 -21.79
CA ASP A 50 19.44 7.70 -23.22
C ASP A 50 18.57 6.78 -24.10
N ASP A 51 18.05 5.68 -23.52
CA ASP A 51 17.05 4.82 -24.17
C ASP A 51 15.66 5.47 -24.08
N PRO A 52 15.06 5.90 -25.21
CA PRO A 52 13.76 6.57 -25.20
C PRO A 52 12.63 5.70 -24.64
N ASP A 53 12.66 4.39 -24.86
CA ASP A 53 11.59 3.49 -24.41
C ASP A 53 11.64 3.32 -22.88
N GLU A 54 12.84 3.20 -22.33
CA GLU A 54 13.07 3.17 -20.88
C GLU A 54 12.65 4.49 -20.21
N ALA A 55 13.07 5.63 -20.77
CA ALA A 55 12.72 6.95 -20.25
C ALA A 55 11.21 7.22 -20.30
N GLU A 56 10.54 6.79 -21.38
CA GLU A 56 9.10 6.92 -21.55
C GLU A 56 8.31 6.06 -20.55
N LEU A 57 8.69 4.79 -20.38
CA LEU A 57 8.14 3.89 -19.36
C LEU A 57 8.31 4.49 -17.97
N ALA A 58 9.54 4.89 -17.62
CA ALA A 58 9.87 5.42 -16.31
C ALA A 58 9.09 6.69 -15.99
N THR A 59 9.00 7.62 -16.95
CA THR A 59 8.21 8.86 -16.82
C THR A 59 6.74 8.56 -16.54
N ALA A 60 6.18 7.58 -17.25
CA ALA A 60 4.80 7.17 -17.10
C ALA A 60 4.52 6.55 -15.72
N LEU A 61 5.43 5.70 -15.22
CA LEU A 61 5.29 5.07 -13.90
C LEU A 61 5.50 6.05 -12.76
N VAL A 62 6.52 6.92 -12.82
CA VAL A 62 6.75 7.96 -11.80
C VAL A 62 5.54 8.87 -11.69
N ALA A 63 4.92 9.26 -12.80
CA ALA A 63 3.72 10.09 -12.78
C ALA A 63 2.57 9.47 -11.98
N LEU A 64 2.43 8.15 -11.96
CA LEU A 64 1.46 7.43 -11.12
C LEU A 64 1.96 7.24 -9.68
N PHE A 65 3.24 6.91 -9.51
CA PHE A 65 3.79 6.52 -8.22
C PHE A 65 3.96 7.71 -7.28
N THR A 66 4.31 8.90 -7.77
CA THR A 66 4.52 10.07 -6.91
C THR A 66 3.31 10.38 -6.00
N PRO A 67 2.07 10.53 -6.50
CA PRO A 67 0.93 10.79 -5.61
C PRO A 67 0.62 9.60 -4.68
N ILE A 68 0.87 8.36 -5.12
CA ILE A 68 0.67 7.15 -4.29
C ILE A 68 1.69 7.09 -3.16
N VAL A 69 2.98 7.20 -3.48
CA VAL A 69 4.10 7.25 -2.53
C VAL A 69 3.85 8.37 -1.52
N LYS A 70 3.37 9.54 -1.96
CA LYS A 70 3.00 10.62 -1.05
C LYS A 70 1.83 10.22 -0.16
N ALA A 71 0.64 9.97 -0.73
CA ALA A 71 -0.57 9.80 0.06
C ALA A 71 -0.57 8.50 0.88
N HIS A 72 -0.30 7.38 0.22
CA HIS A 72 -0.34 6.07 0.85
C HIS A 72 0.75 5.89 1.90
N PHE A 73 2.01 6.29 1.63
CA PHE A 73 3.06 6.10 2.65
C PHE A 73 2.82 6.97 3.86
N THR A 74 2.34 8.19 3.68
CA THR A 74 2.10 9.09 4.82
C THR A 74 0.91 8.67 5.66
N ASP A 75 -0.14 8.09 5.05
CA ASP A 75 -1.22 7.42 5.79
C ASP A 75 -0.70 6.23 6.60
N VAL A 76 -0.01 5.30 5.92
CA VAL A 76 0.53 4.08 6.54
C VAL A 76 1.59 4.39 7.60
N ALA A 77 2.40 5.42 7.43
CA ALA A 77 3.42 5.83 8.39
C ALA A 77 2.80 6.43 9.65
N CYS A 78 1.73 7.24 9.52
CA CYS A 78 0.96 7.73 10.67
C CYS A 78 0.30 6.57 11.44
N GLU A 79 -0.34 5.64 10.72
CA GLU A 79 -0.95 4.43 11.31
C GLU A 79 0.11 3.58 12.03
N THR A 80 1.26 3.37 11.40
CA THR A 80 2.38 2.61 11.96
C THR A 80 2.94 3.26 13.22
N ALA A 81 3.17 4.58 13.21
CA ALA A 81 3.66 5.31 14.37
C ALA A 81 2.67 5.20 15.56
N SER A 82 1.37 5.33 15.28
CA SER A 82 0.33 5.13 16.30
C SER A 82 0.33 3.71 16.87
N THR A 83 0.47 2.70 16.01
CA THR A 83 0.55 1.29 16.44
C THR A 83 1.81 1.02 17.28
N CYS A 84 2.95 1.61 16.93
CA CYS A 84 4.17 1.49 17.72
C CYS A 84 4.04 2.13 19.11
N MET A 85 3.34 3.26 19.23
CA MET A 85 2.99 3.82 20.55
C MET A 85 2.12 2.84 21.35
N GLN A 86 1.10 2.24 20.71
CA GLN A 86 0.19 1.29 21.35
C GLN A 86 0.92 0.05 21.90
N VAL A 87 1.93 -0.47 21.18
CA VAL A 87 2.76 -1.60 21.66
C VAL A 87 3.44 -1.28 22.99
N MET A 88 3.80 -0.02 23.24
CA MET A 88 4.42 0.42 24.49
C MET A 88 3.42 0.75 25.61
N GLY A 89 2.11 0.69 25.35
CA GLY A 89 1.09 1.07 26.32
C GLY A 89 1.28 2.52 26.79
N GLY A 90 1.11 2.78 28.09
CA GLY A 90 1.24 4.12 28.67
C GLY A 90 2.61 4.77 28.45
N ALA A 91 3.69 3.98 28.44
CA ALA A 91 5.04 4.46 28.16
C ALA A 91 5.15 5.05 26.74
N GLY A 92 4.39 4.54 25.78
CA GLY A 92 4.35 5.06 24.41
C GLY A 92 3.83 6.49 24.31
N TYR A 93 3.09 6.98 25.33
CA TYR A 93 2.59 8.36 25.40
C TYR A 93 3.54 9.31 26.15
N CYS A 94 4.54 8.76 26.86
CA CYS A 94 5.51 9.55 27.62
C CYS A 94 6.65 10.04 26.72
N THR A 95 7.04 11.30 26.88
CA THR A 95 8.11 11.92 26.10
C THR A 95 9.49 11.30 26.36
N GLU A 96 9.71 10.66 27.52
CA GLU A 96 10.96 10.00 27.91
C GLU A 96 11.40 8.92 26.91
N TYR A 97 10.45 8.22 26.26
CA TYR A 97 10.75 7.13 25.32
C TYR A 97 10.80 7.58 23.85
N GLY A 98 10.41 8.83 23.55
CA GLY A 98 10.50 9.43 22.21
C GLY A 98 9.56 8.86 21.14
N VAL A 99 8.79 7.80 21.39
CA VAL A 99 7.93 7.19 20.34
C VAL A 99 6.77 8.11 19.94
N GLU A 100 6.21 8.86 20.89
CA GLU A 100 5.16 9.86 20.61
C GLU A 100 5.64 10.95 19.64
N GLN A 101 6.93 11.28 19.68
CA GLN A 101 7.52 12.26 18.75
C GLN A 101 7.41 11.79 17.31
N PHE A 102 7.65 10.50 17.01
CA PHE A 102 7.51 10.00 15.65
C PHE A 102 6.09 10.17 15.10
N TYR A 103 5.06 10.01 15.94
CA TYR A 103 3.68 10.25 15.53
C TYR A 103 3.42 11.74 15.24
N ARG A 104 3.90 12.65 16.10
CA ARG A 104 3.79 14.09 15.86
C ARG A 104 4.52 14.52 14.58
N ASP A 105 5.74 14.04 14.39
CA ASP A 105 6.61 14.45 13.28
C ASP A 105 6.11 13.90 11.95
N VAL A 106 5.59 12.66 11.92
CA VAL A 106 5.04 12.09 10.68
C VAL A 106 3.68 12.69 10.31
N ARG A 107 2.92 13.23 11.28
CA ARG A 107 1.55 13.71 11.04
C ARG A 107 1.47 14.83 10.00
N ILE A 108 2.49 15.70 9.91
CA ILE A 108 2.53 16.80 8.94
C ILE A 108 2.63 16.30 7.50
N SER A 109 3.21 15.11 7.29
CA SER A 109 3.48 14.56 5.96
C SER A 109 2.19 14.31 5.15
N LYS A 110 1.07 14.09 5.82
CA LYS A 110 -0.27 13.95 5.21
C LYS A 110 -0.86 15.27 4.69
N ILE A 111 -0.32 16.41 5.15
CA ILE A 111 -0.93 17.73 4.97
C ILE A 111 -0.14 18.56 3.97
N TRP A 112 1.18 18.69 4.16
CA TRP A 112 2.02 19.53 3.29
C TRP A 112 2.20 18.93 1.90
N GLU A 113 2.72 19.73 0.96
CA GLU A 113 2.97 19.32 -0.44
C GLU A 113 1.74 18.69 -1.11
N GLY A 114 0.56 19.26 -0.83
CA GLY A 114 -0.75 18.76 -1.24
C GLY A 114 -1.28 17.69 -0.29
N THR A 115 -2.45 17.93 0.31
CA THR A 115 -3.06 16.97 1.24
C THR A 115 -3.28 15.61 0.58
N ASN A 116 -3.37 14.54 1.38
CA ASN A 116 -3.57 13.19 0.82
C ASN A 116 -4.85 13.09 -0.03
N GLY A 117 -5.90 13.85 0.29
CA GLY A 117 -7.09 13.96 -0.57
C GLY A 117 -6.79 14.60 -1.93
N ILE A 118 -5.98 15.66 -1.96
CA ILE A 118 -5.56 16.32 -3.21
C ILE A 118 -4.66 15.40 -4.05
N GLN A 119 -3.75 14.66 -3.42
CA GLN A 119 -2.91 13.66 -4.11
C GLN A 119 -3.76 12.52 -4.70
N ALA A 120 -4.77 12.07 -3.96
CA ALA A 120 -5.71 11.07 -4.44
C ALA A 120 -6.57 11.58 -5.62
N LEU A 121 -7.03 12.83 -5.55
CA LEU A 121 -7.73 13.50 -6.65
C LEU A 121 -6.83 13.69 -7.87
N ASP A 122 -5.55 14.02 -7.67
CA ASP A 122 -4.58 14.11 -8.75
C ASP A 122 -4.40 12.76 -9.46
N LEU A 123 -4.21 11.70 -8.67
CA LEU A 123 -4.10 10.34 -9.18
C LEU A 123 -5.33 9.96 -10.02
N ALA A 124 -6.52 10.03 -9.43
CA ALA A 124 -7.77 9.59 -10.05
C ALA A 124 -8.24 10.51 -11.19
N GLY A 125 -8.11 11.82 -11.03
CA GLY A 125 -8.62 12.82 -11.98
C GLY A 125 -7.69 13.09 -13.14
N ARG A 126 -6.37 13.02 -12.93
CA ARG A 126 -5.37 13.46 -13.91
C ARG A 126 -4.41 12.36 -14.32
N LYS A 127 -3.78 11.63 -13.38
CA LYS A 127 -2.65 10.74 -13.71
C LYS A 127 -3.06 9.46 -14.43
N ILE A 128 -4.23 8.90 -14.10
CA ILE A 128 -4.73 7.67 -14.75
C ILE A 128 -5.32 7.91 -16.14
N THR A 129 -5.79 9.12 -16.44
CA THR A 129 -6.36 9.51 -17.73
C THR A 129 -5.34 10.17 -18.66
N GLN A 130 -4.21 10.64 -18.10
CA GLN A 130 -3.14 11.31 -18.84
C GLN A 130 -2.70 10.50 -20.07
N SER A 131 -2.50 11.21 -21.18
CA SER A 131 -2.05 10.64 -22.46
C SER A 131 -2.92 9.44 -22.89
N MET A 132 -4.24 9.56 -22.77
CA MET A 132 -5.21 8.50 -23.07
C MET A 132 -4.93 7.20 -22.30
N GLY A 133 -4.67 7.32 -20.99
CA GLY A 133 -4.40 6.19 -20.10
C GLY A 133 -3.07 5.48 -20.35
N LYS A 134 -2.12 6.13 -21.03
CA LYS A 134 -0.78 5.61 -21.30
C LYS A 134 -0.08 5.14 -20.02
N ASN A 135 -0.12 5.95 -18.96
CA ASN A 135 0.54 5.63 -17.70
C ASN A 135 0.04 4.31 -17.11
N LEU A 136 -1.28 4.12 -17.09
CA LEU A 136 -1.88 2.89 -16.58
C LEU A 136 -1.50 1.68 -17.43
N ARG A 137 -1.50 1.83 -18.77
CA ARG A 137 -1.09 0.75 -19.68
C ARG A 137 0.36 0.32 -19.44
N TYR A 138 1.27 1.26 -19.26
CA TYR A 138 2.66 0.97 -18.92
C TYR A 138 2.80 0.26 -17.57
N LEU A 139 2.00 0.62 -16.58
CA LEU A 139 1.99 -0.09 -15.30
C LEU A 139 1.42 -1.51 -15.42
N MET A 140 0.39 -1.71 -16.24
CA MET A 140 -0.22 -3.03 -16.36
C MET A 140 0.77 -4.07 -16.87
N TRP A 141 1.67 -3.70 -17.80
CA TRP A 141 2.65 -4.63 -18.37
C TRP A 141 3.49 -5.40 -17.33
N PRO A 142 4.31 -4.75 -16.48
CA PRO A 142 5.16 -5.46 -15.52
C PRO A 142 4.37 -6.19 -14.44
N LEU A 143 3.12 -5.78 -14.16
CA LEU A 143 2.23 -6.49 -13.26
C LEU A 143 1.72 -7.79 -13.88
N THR A 144 1.17 -7.71 -15.10
CA THR A 144 0.62 -8.87 -15.81
C THR A 144 1.71 -9.85 -16.23
N GLU A 145 2.86 -9.36 -16.68
CA GLU A 145 4.03 -10.17 -17.04
C GLU A 145 4.49 -10.99 -15.83
N PHE A 146 4.70 -10.34 -14.69
CA PHE A 146 5.06 -11.07 -13.47
C PHE A 146 3.98 -12.07 -13.05
N ILE A 147 2.69 -11.73 -13.18
CA ILE A 147 1.62 -12.67 -12.84
C ILE A 147 1.68 -13.92 -13.73
N GLU A 148 1.84 -13.76 -15.04
CA GLU A 148 1.88 -14.89 -15.97
C GLU A 148 3.17 -15.72 -15.78
N GLU A 149 4.33 -15.09 -15.63
CA GLU A 149 5.61 -15.77 -15.38
C GLU A 149 5.60 -16.65 -14.11
N ASN A 150 4.79 -16.28 -13.12
CA ASN A 150 4.71 -16.98 -11.83
C ASN A 150 3.40 -17.76 -11.67
N ARG A 151 2.61 -17.91 -12.74
CA ARG A 151 1.29 -18.56 -12.70
C ARG A 151 1.37 -20.04 -12.33
N ASP A 152 2.35 -20.73 -12.91
CA ASP A 152 2.47 -22.18 -12.83
C ASP A 152 3.49 -22.63 -11.77
N ILE A 153 4.00 -21.71 -10.94
CA ILE A 153 4.89 -22.01 -9.81
C ILE A 153 4.03 -22.27 -8.56
N PRO A 154 3.91 -23.52 -8.07
CA PRO A 154 2.99 -23.87 -6.98
C PRO A 154 3.19 -23.06 -5.70
N GLU A 155 4.45 -22.80 -5.33
CA GLU A 155 4.85 -22.04 -4.14
C GLU A 155 4.47 -20.56 -4.22
N MET A 156 4.37 -20.01 -5.43
CA MET A 156 3.95 -18.63 -5.65
C MET A 156 2.43 -18.45 -5.64
N SER A 157 1.66 -19.54 -5.75
CA SER A 157 0.19 -19.54 -5.84
C SER A 157 -0.48 -18.74 -4.71
N GLU A 158 0.07 -18.79 -3.48
CA GLU A 158 -0.49 -18.07 -2.32
C GLU A 158 -0.34 -16.54 -2.40
N PHE A 159 0.58 -16.03 -3.22
CA PHE A 159 0.82 -14.59 -3.45
C PHE A 159 0.30 -14.14 -4.82
N ASN A 160 0.51 -14.96 -5.84
CA ASN A 160 0.24 -14.60 -7.23
C ASN A 160 -1.27 -14.55 -7.53
N LYS A 161 -2.06 -15.48 -6.96
CA LYS A 161 -3.53 -15.46 -7.11
C LYS A 161 -4.19 -14.21 -6.53
N PRO A 162 -3.94 -13.82 -5.26
CA PRO A 162 -4.50 -12.57 -4.73
C PRO A 162 -3.94 -11.35 -5.47
N LEU A 163 -2.66 -11.33 -5.85
CA LEU A 163 -2.10 -10.25 -6.68
C LEU A 163 -2.89 -10.09 -7.99
N HIS A 164 -3.13 -11.18 -8.72
CA HIS A 164 -3.93 -11.18 -9.95
C HIS A 164 -5.34 -10.61 -9.72
N GLN A 165 -6.00 -11.00 -8.64
CA GLN A 165 -7.32 -10.48 -8.28
C GLN A 165 -7.28 -8.97 -8.00
N GLY A 166 -6.26 -8.49 -7.27
CA GLY A 166 -6.08 -7.06 -7.00
C GLY A 166 -5.75 -6.25 -8.24
N VAL A 167 -4.91 -6.76 -9.14
CA VAL A 167 -4.58 -6.09 -10.42
C VAL A 167 -5.81 -6.02 -11.32
N ARG A 168 -6.58 -7.10 -11.42
CA ARG A 168 -7.85 -7.12 -12.16
C ARG A 168 -8.86 -6.14 -11.55
N GLY A 169 -8.97 -6.12 -10.23
CA GLY A 169 -9.85 -5.18 -9.52
C GLY A 169 -9.41 -3.73 -9.72
N LEU A 170 -8.10 -3.45 -9.70
CA LEU A 170 -7.56 -2.12 -10.01
C LEU A 170 -7.99 -1.67 -11.42
N GLN A 171 -7.85 -2.54 -12.42
CA GLN A 171 -8.27 -2.24 -13.79
C GLN A 171 -9.77 -1.92 -13.86
N GLN A 172 -10.61 -2.74 -13.22
CA GLN A 172 -12.06 -2.56 -13.20
C GLN A 172 -12.48 -1.27 -12.49
N LEU A 173 -11.93 -1.02 -11.30
CA LEU A 173 -12.20 0.20 -10.54
C LEU A 173 -11.70 1.43 -11.29
N THR A 174 -10.58 1.35 -11.99
CA THR A 174 -10.06 2.47 -12.79
C THR A 174 -11.02 2.82 -13.93
N LEU A 175 -11.52 1.80 -14.65
CA LEU A 175 -12.53 2.01 -15.70
C LEU A 175 -13.83 2.60 -15.14
N LEU A 176 -14.29 2.11 -13.98
CA LEU A 176 -15.46 2.64 -13.28
C LEU A 176 -15.27 4.12 -12.91
N MET A 177 -14.14 4.46 -12.27
CA MET A 177 -13.81 5.82 -11.86
C MET A 177 -13.77 6.78 -13.04
N ILE A 178 -13.25 6.34 -14.18
CA ILE A 178 -13.22 7.15 -15.41
C ILE A 178 -14.63 7.33 -15.98
N ALA A 179 -15.39 6.23 -16.16
CA ALA A 179 -16.70 6.27 -16.78
C ALA A 179 -17.72 7.08 -15.96
N GLU A 180 -17.85 6.77 -14.68
CA GLU A 180 -18.77 7.46 -13.77
C GLU A 180 -18.28 8.88 -13.44
N GLY A 181 -16.97 9.10 -13.37
CA GLY A 181 -16.37 10.42 -13.16
C GLY A 181 -16.61 11.39 -14.33
N GLN A 182 -16.63 10.88 -15.57
CA GLN A 182 -17.01 11.66 -16.75
C GLN A 182 -18.49 12.07 -16.72
N ALA A 183 -19.37 11.19 -16.23
CA ALA A 183 -20.79 11.49 -16.08
C ALA A 183 -21.04 12.46 -14.90
N ASN A 184 -20.36 12.26 -13.77
CA ASN A 184 -20.47 13.10 -12.59
C ASN A 184 -19.13 13.19 -11.83
N PRO A 185 -18.48 14.37 -11.80
CA PRO A 185 -17.21 14.57 -11.10
C PRO A 185 -17.23 14.22 -9.61
N HIS A 186 -18.41 14.27 -8.96
CA HIS A 186 -18.53 13.87 -7.55
C HIS A 186 -18.24 12.39 -7.32
N PHE A 187 -18.53 11.50 -8.29
CA PHE A 187 -18.22 10.08 -8.17
C PHE A 187 -16.71 9.86 -8.02
N LEU A 188 -15.93 10.49 -8.91
CA LEU A 188 -14.48 10.41 -8.87
C LEU A 188 -13.94 11.03 -7.58
N ALA A 189 -14.47 12.19 -7.19
CA ALA A 189 -14.00 12.89 -6.00
C ALA A 189 -14.28 12.12 -4.70
N SER A 190 -15.46 11.52 -4.55
CA SER A 190 -15.83 10.77 -3.34
C SER A 190 -15.07 9.44 -3.22
N GLY A 191 -14.73 8.81 -4.35
CA GLY A 191 -13.97 7.55 -4.38
C GLY A 191 -12.44 7.72 -4.39
N ALA A 192 -11.91 8.93 -4.59
CA ALA A 192 -10.49 9.15 -4.87
C ALA A 192 -9.55 8.60 -3.78
N THR A 193 -9.84 8.88 -2.51
CA THR A 193 -8.99 8.45 -1.39
C THR A 193 -8.96 6.93 -1.24
N ASP A 194 -10.12 6.28 -1.28
CA ASP A 194 -10.21 4.81 -1.21
C ASP A 194 -9.52 4.17 -2.44
N TYR A 195 -9.67 4.76 -3.63
CA TYR A 195 -8.98 4.34 -4.84
C TYR A 195 -7.46 4.45 -4.71
N CYS A 196 -6.94 5.56 -4.18
CA CYS A 196 -5.51 5.74 -3.94
C CYS A 196 -4.95 4.69 -2.96
N ARG A 197 -5.69 4.36 -1.89
CA ARG A 197 -5.29 3.31 -0.94
C ARG A 197 -5.35 1.92 -1.56
N TYR A 198 -6.37 1.64 -2.37
CA TYR A 198 -6.46 0.39 -3.14
C TYR A 198 -5.26 0.23 -4.06
N PHE A 199 -4.93 1.28 -4.82
CA PHE A 199 -3.80 1.31 -5.74
C PHE A 199 -2.48 1.06 -5.00
N GLY A 200 -2.24 1.78 -3.90
CA GLY A 200 -1.07 1.57 -3.03
C GLY A 200 -0.94 0.12 -2.58
N ASN A 201 -2.02 -0.47 -2.05
CA ASN A 201 -2.01 -1.87 -1.62
C ASN A 201 -1.69 -2.86 -2.74
N VAL A 202 -2.12 -2.61 -3.99
CA VAL A 202 -1.75 -3.43 -5.16
C VAL A 202 -0.27 -3.30 -5.50
N LEU A 203 0.31 -2.11 -5.46
CA LEU A 203 1.74 -1.92 -5.69
C LEU A 203 2.59 -2.57 -4.59
N LEU A 204 2.16 -2.48 -3.34
CA LEU A 204 2.81 -3.16 -2.21
C LEU A 204 2.70 -4.68 -2.36
N ALA A 205 1.55 -5.20 -2.80
CA ALA A 205 1.37 -6.63 -3.08
C ALA A 205 2.34 -7.12 -4.16
N TYR A 206 2.52 -6.33 -5.23
CA TYR A 206 3.48 -6.64 -6.28
C TYR A 206 4.91 -6.69 -5.74
N MET A 207 5.33 -5.72 -4.93
CA MET A 207 6.65 -5.74 -4.28
C MET A 207 6.83 -6.95 -3.36
N TRP A 208 5.82 -7.28 -2.55
CA TRP A 208 5.85 -8.45 -1.68
C TRP A 208 5.93 -9.75 -2.46
N ALA A 209 5.20 -9.88 -3.58
CA ALA A 209 5.28 -11.05 -4.43
C ALA A 209 6.66 -11.19 -5.09
N LYS A 210 7.29 -10.10 -5.55
CA LYS A 210 8.67 -10.13 -6.06
C LYS A 210 9.67 -10.59 -4.99
N MET A 211 9.56 -10.06 -3.78
CA MET A 211 10.42 -10.49 -2.66
C MET A 211 10.16 -11.96 -2.28
N ALA A 212 8.90 -12.41 -2.31
CA ALA A 212 8.54 -13.80 -2.03
C ALA A 212 9.14 -14.76 -3.07
N LYS A 213 9.07 -14.44 -4.37
CA LYS A 213 9.69 -15.22 -5.45
C LYS A 213 11.16 -15.50 -5.16
N ILE A 214 11.93 -14.45 -4.86
CA ILE A 214 13.37 -14.56 -4.53
C ILE A 214 13.57 -15.36 -3.24
N SER A 215 12.68 -15.20 -2.25
CA SER A 215 12.82 -15.87 -0.95
C SER A 215 12.55 -17.37 -1.03
N ILE A 216 11.65 -17.81 -1.93
CA ILE A 216 11.36 -19.23 -2.16
C ILE A 216 12.60 -19.99 -2.65
N GLU A 217 13.43 -19.37 -3.47
CA GLU A 217 14.69 -19.96 -3.97
C GLU A 217 15.75 -20.10 -2.87
N LYS A 218 15.55 -19.48 -1.71
CA LYS A 218 16.54 -19.35 -0.62
C LYS A 218 15.99 -19.81 0.74
N ILE A 219 15.00 -20.69 0.72
CA ILE A 219 14.42 -21.27 1.93
C ILE A 219 15.51 -21.90 2.81
N GLY A 220 15.39 -21.70 4.12
CA GLY A 220 16.35 -22.15 5.12
C GLY A 220 17.38 -21.09 5.52
N ASP A 221 17.49 -20.00 4.76
CA ASP A 221 18.17 -18.79 5.23
C ASP A 221 17.20 -17.95 6.09
N PRO A 222 17.57 -17.60 7.34
CA PRO A 222 16.68 -16.91 8.27
C PRO A 222 16.10 -15.58 7.75
N PHE A 223 16.85 -14.86 6.92
CA PHE A 223 16.37 -13.59 6.36
C PHE A 223 15.27 -13.83 5.32
N TYR A 224 15.48 -14.78 4.41
CA TYR A 224 14.49 -15.10 3.36
C TYR A 224 13.26 -15.79 3.93
N ASP A 225 13.42 -16.66 4.93
CA ASP A 225 12.30 -17.26 5.66
C ASP A 225 11.43 -16.18 6.34
N ALA A 226 12.07 -15.18 6.97
CA ALA A 226 11.37 -14.05 7.57
C ALA A 226 10.66 -13.17 6.53
N LYS A 227 11.26 -12.97 5.34
CA LYS A 227 10.62 -12.25 4.23
C LYS A 227 9.39 -12.99 3.69
N LEU A 228 9.48 -14.30 3.54
CA LEU A 228 8.37 -15.12 3.09
C LEU A 228 7.22 -15.11 4.11
N ALA A 229 7.51 -15.22 5.40
CA ALA A 229 6.52 -15.07 6.46
C ALA A 229 5.86 -13.68 6.47
N SER A 230 6.64 -12.63 6.22
CA SER A 230 6.14 -11.24 6.12
C SER A 230 5.22 -11.06 4.92
N ALA A 231 5.56 -11.63 3.76
CA ALA A 231 4.70 -11.64 2.58
C ALA A 231 3.36 -12.33 2.87
N ARG A 232 3.38 -13.50 3.54
CA ARG A 232 2.16 -14.20 3.95
C ARG A 232 1.29 -13.34 4.86
N PHE A 233 1.90 -12.66 5.82
CA PHE A 233 1.18 -11.74 6.70
C PHE A 233 0.53 -10.60 5.90
N PHE A 234 1.26 -9.95 5.00
CA PHE A 234 0.71 -8.89 4.13
C PHE A 234 -0.54 -9.36 3.40
N PHE A 235 -0.43 -10.47 2.65
CA PHE A 235 -1.52 -10.97 1.82
C PHE A 235 -2.72 -11.48 2.61
N LYS A 236 -2.54 -11.88 3.88
CA LYS A 236 -3.63 -12.40 4.74
C LYS A 236 -4.23 -11.37 5.68
N ARG A 237 -3.52 -10.29 6.01
CA ARG A 237 -3.94 -9.35 7.07
C ARG A 237 -4.08 -7.91 6.60
N ILE A 238 -3.33 -7.49 5.59
CA ILE A 238 -3.37 -6.11 5.07
C ILE A 238 -4.10 -6.07 3.73
N PHE A 239 -3.65 -6.89 2.78
CA PHE A 239 -4.19 -6.91 1.42
C PHE A 239 -5.71 -7.14 1.30
N PRO A 240 -6.39 -7.91 2.18
CA PRO A 240 -7.84 -8.04 2.15
C PRO A 240 -8.61 -6.71 2.29
N GLU A 241 -7.99 -5.64 2.79
CA GLU A 241 -8.56 -4.29 2.82
C GLU A 241 -9.05 -3.84 1.43
N THR A 242 -8.37 -4.27 0.36
CA THR A 242 -8.75 -4.00 -1.04
C THR A 242 -10.21 -4.39 -1.34
N VAL A 243 -10.74 -5.44 -0.72
CA VAL A 243 -12.15 -5.85 -0.90
C VAL A 243 -13.10 -4.77 -0.36
N SER A 244 -12.83 -4.27 0.84
CA SER A 244 -13.65 -3.22 1.46
C SER A 244 -13.51 -1.87 0.73
N LEU A 245 -12.29 -1.54 0.27
CA LEU A 245 -12.03 -0.33 -0.50
C LEU A 245 -12.78 -0.36 -1.84
N ALA A 246 -12.77 -1.50 -2.54
CA ALA A 246 -13.54 -1.67 -3.78
C ALA A 246 -15.04 -1.41 -3.55
N ALA A 247 -15.61 -1.96 -2.47
CA ALA A 247 -17.02 -1.75 -2.14
C ALA A 247 -17.34 -0.27 -1.85
N LYS A 248 -16.46 0.45 -1.12
CA LYS A 248 -16.61 1.89 -0.88
C LYS A 248 -16.59 2.69 -2.17
N ILE A 249 -15.62 2.45 -3.04
CA ILE A 249 -15.51 3.12 -4.35
C ILE A 249 -16.77 2.88 -5.19
N GLN A 250 -17.25 1.64 -5.23
CA GLN A 250 -18.45 1.25 -5.99
C GLN A 250 -19.75 1.86 -5.44
N SER A 251 -19.78 2.26 -4.17
CA SER A 251 -20.95 2.93 -3.58
C SER A 251 -21.21 4.34 -4.14
N GLY A 252 -20.20 4.93 -4.80
CA GLY A 252 -20.28 6.22 -5.47
C GLY A 252 -20.43 7.39 -4.50
N HIS A 253 -21.05 8.47 -4.99
CA HIS A 253 -21.10 9.75 -4.27
C HIS A 253 -22.43 10.04 -3.58
N LYS A 254 -23.51 9.31 -3.91
CA LYS A 254 -24.87 9.65 -3.47
C LYS A 254 -25.00 9.78 -1.96
N THR A 255 -24.51 8.78 -1.22
CA THR A 255 -24.57 8.77 0.25
C THR A 255 -23.82 9.93 0.91
N VAL A 256 -22.81 10.49 0.22
CA VAL A 256 -22.03 11.64 0.70
C VAL A 256 -22.67 12.96 0.27
N MET A 257 -23.09 13.07 -1.00
CA MET A 257 -23.56 14.33 -1.59
C MET A 257 -25.04 14.62 -1.32
N GLU A 258 -25.85 13.60 -1.05
CA GLU A 258 -27.25 13.75 -0.65
C GLU A 258 -27.41 13.92 0.87
N PHE A 259 -26.31 13.79 1.64
CA PHE A 259 -26.36 14.03 3.08
C PHE A 259 -26.61 15.52 3.37
N PRO A 260 -27.66 15.88 4.13
CA PRO A 260 -28.02 17.28 4.32
C PRO A 260 -26.91 18.07 5.03
N THR A 261 -26.59 19.24 4.50
CA THR A 261 -25.45 20.05 5.00
C THR A 261 -25.67 20.51 6.44
N GLU A 262 -26.91 20.81 6.80
CA GLU A 262 -27.33 21.21 8.15
C GLU A 262 -27.24 20.10 9.20
N MET A 263 -26.94 18.86 8.79
CA MET A 263 -26.79 17.71 9.69
C MET A 263 -25.32 17.35 10.00
N PHE A 264 -24.35 18.11 9.50
CA PHE A 264 -22.93 18.02 9.90
C PHE A 264 -22.64 18.87 11.14
#